data_AF-A0A963APW6-F1
#
_entry.id   AF-A0A963APW6-F1
#
_cell.length_a   1.000
_cell.length_b   1.000
_cell.length_c   1.000
_cell.angle_alpha   90.00
_cell.angle_beta   90.00
_cell.angle_gamma   90.00
#
_symmetry.space_group_name_H-M   'P 1'
#
loop_
_entity.id
_entity.type
_entity.pdbx_description
1 polymer ?
#
loop_
_entity_poly.entity_id
_entity_poly.type
_entity_poly.pdbx_seq_one_letter_code
_entity_poly.pdbx_strand_id
1 'polypeptide(L)'
;MIIAQQLHAVRLKPPFYQGSDCGLHRYLDADFVNRFRQDIQRRQFGQTQFTDWQNDERHSRFGQQPVLRLPLHRAFHLVCCEVVCEQLGLPALDPQKITSAGFVIRKLNNGKELSWMLEDGEALGWQPASVELRDPDIHRRLCANGVLSRRADQPAYSGEEVHPLHTLKTRDAAGKCHTLLFGYLPLGGFHYHRNAAAAIDPQSQQELLAADTESLPWPFGFRKPLEQTWRSEHGQPVDQGRPGKPMFELLRLLVNRYHLGEAQVDGNAALEKYCAGLCFYDVPRLPVQLRSQGYSEANQDRFTPYRKLNLFGYLQACFAQGEDNPLVKWIIRQEQRADAAGGLDRLSQLEPLPDSAGRGTLSLSLLLLAADAQELRTLLNQRLRDQTLAQAKEIPIPKFTQGADDLYQVVPFVRSLNDQGSEQIQWAAAAARSIVFRVAAPFDPEASRPALIQMPSLADLKRGLAKGASMITPPDTFNLMNSLKLNKGAGPDALPDSEPGPGLGIQWICSFSLPVITLVAMILLMIMISLLNIVFFWLPWVRICLPFPKLK
;
A
#
# COMPACT_ATOMS: atom_id res chain seq x y z
N MET A 1 -58.81 21.22 18.58
CA MET A 1 -57.83 21.57 17.53
C MET A 1 -56.44 21.39 18.11
N ILE A 2 -55.80 20.26 17.81
CA ILE A 2 -54.39 20.03 18.14
C ILE A 2 -53.60 20.92 17.18
N ILE A 3 -52.94 21.96 17.71
CA ILE A 3 -52.02 22.79 16.93
C ILE A 3 -50.91 21.85 16.47
N ALA A 4 -50.97 21.44 15.20
CA ALA A 4 -49.91 20.69 14.55
C ALA A 4 -48.61 21.50 14.74
N GLN A 5 -47.66 20.90 15.45
CA GLN A 5 -46.36 21.48 15.73
C GLN A 5 -45.70 21.89 14.41
N GLN A 6 -45.60 23.20 14.14
CA GLN A 6 -44.82 23.69 13.01
C GLN A 6 -43.34 23.54 13.37
N LEU A 7 -42.74 22.47 12.87
CA LEU A 7 -41.29 22.35 12.77
C LEU A 7 -40.81 23.55 11.93
N HIS A 8 -39.85 24.32 12.44
CA HIS A 8 -39.19 25.36 11.64
C HIS A 8 -38.36 24.68 10.55
N ALA A 9 -38.99 24.31 9.44
CA ALA A 9 -38.36 23.55 8.38
C ALA A 9 -37.19 24.35 7.80
N VAL A 10 -36.00 23.76 7.84
CA VAL A 10 -34.75 24.32 7.30
C VAL A 10 -34.45 23.59 6.01
N ARG A 11 -33.85 24.28 5.04
CA ARG A 11 -33.45 23.70 3.76
C ARG A 11 -32.06 24.15 3.36
N LEU A 12 -31.27 23.21 2.84
CA LEU A 12 -30.01 23.49 2.15
C LEU A 12 -30.27 23.65 0.65
N LYS A 13 -29.66 24.67 0.06
CA LYS A 13 -29.73 24.99 -1.37
C LYS A 13 -28.35 25.37 -1.92
N PRO A 14 -28.17 25.41 -3.25
CA PRO A 14 -27.00 26.02 -3.87
C PRO A 14 -26.72 27.42 -3.33
N PRO A 15 -25.44 27.83 -3.20
CA PRO A 15 -25.11 29.18 -2.78
C PRO A 15 -25.70 30.21 -3.75
N PHE A 16 -26.14 31.36 -3.27
CA PHE A 16 -26.90 32.34 -4.06
C PHE A 16 -26.22 32.81 -5.36
N TYR A 17 -24.89 32.72 -5.44
CA TYR A 17 -24.10 33.08 -6.62
C TYR A 17 -23.95 31.93 -7.63
N GLN A 18 -24.57 30.78 -7.39
CA GLN A 18 -24.51 29.58 -8.23
C GLN A 18 -25.91 29.03 -8.49
N GLY A 19 -26.17 28.62 -9.74
CA GLY A 19 -27.50 28.17 -10.17
C GLY A 19 -27.85 26.73 -9.78
N SER A 20 -26.85 25.87 -9.60
CA SER A 20 -27.02 24.45 -9.27
C SER A 20 -25.90 23.95 -8.37
N ASP A 21 -26.18 22.87 -7.63
CA ASP A 21 -25.23 22.14 -6.80
C ASP A 21 -24.66 22.95 -5.63
N CYS A 22 -24.03 22.29 -4.66
CA CYS A 22 -23.19 23.02 -3.73
C CYS A 22 -21.93 23.52 -4.45
N GLY A 23 -21.49 24.72 -4.13
CA GLY A 23 -20.31 25.32 -4.72
C GLY A 23 -19.04 24.58 -4.32
N LEU A 24 -18.23 24.25 -5.30
CA LEU A 24 -16.92 23.63 -5.14
C LEU A 24 -15.87 24.56 -5.76
N HIS A 25 -14.98 25.10 -4.93
CA HIS A 25 -14.05 26.16 -5.32
C HIS A 25 -12.60 25.71 -5.17
N ARG A 26 -11.73 26.06 -6.12
CA ARG A 26 -10.30 25.66 -6.14
C ARG A 26 -9.38 26.86 -5.89
N TYR A 27 -8.58 26.78 -4.83
CA TYR A 27 -7.52 27.75 -4.52
C TYR A 27 -6.14 27.10 -4.65
N LEU A 28 -5.14 27.88 -5.06
CA LEU A 28 -3.77 27.41 -5.31
C LEU A 28 -2.75 27.93 -4.27
N ASP A 29 -3.25 28.51 -3.19
CA ASP A 29 -2.46 29.06 -2.09
C ASP A 29 -3.02 28.60 -0.75
N ALA A 30 -2.15 28.58 0.27
CA ALA A 30 -2.50 28.08 1.59
C ALA A 30 -3.44 29.01 2.37
N ASP A 31 -3.64 30.26 1.95
CA ASP A 31 -4.54 31.23 2.59
C ASP A 31 -5.96 31.23 1.99
N PHE A 32 -6.33 30.09 1.40
CA PHE A 32 -7.58 29.89 0.66
C PHE A 32 -8.85 30.24 1.46
N VAL A 33 -8.86 30.03 2.78
CA VAL A 33 -10.01 30.35 3.63
C VAL A 33 -10.25 31.86 3.71
N ASN A 34 -9.20 32.64 3.93
CA ASN A 34 -9.32 34.09 4.02
C ASN A 34 -9.65 34.70 2.65
N ARG A 35 -9.03 34.18 1.59
CA ARG A 35 -9.36 34.58 0.22
C ARG A 35 -10.81 34.32 -0.12
N PHE A 36 -11.33 33.12 0.18
CA PHE A 36 -12.74 32.81 -0.03
C PHE A 36 -13.67 33.80 0.68
N ARG A 37 -13.41 34.11 1.96
CA ARG A 37 -14.21 35.11 2.69
C ARG A 37 -14.17 36.48 2.02
N GLN A 38 -12.99 36.91 1.55
CA GLN A 38 -12.84 38.17 0.82
C GLN A 38 -13.58 38.16 -0.52
N ASP A 39 -13.51 37.05 -1.27
CA ASP A 39 -14.21 36.90 -2.56
C ASP A 39 -15.72 36.98 -2.38
N ILE A 40 -16.27 36.32 -1.34
CA ILE A 40 -17.69 36.40 -1.00
C ILE A 40 -18.09 37.83 -0.63
N GLN A 41 -17.30 38.51 0.22
CA GLN A 41 -17.59 39.89 0.64
C GLN A 41 -17.51 40.88 -0.52
N ARG A 42 -16.51 40.72 -1.40
CA ARG A 42 -16.30 41.57 -2.58
C ARG A 42 -17.17 41.17 -3.78
N ARG A 43 -17.87 40.03 -3.69
CA ARG A 43 -18.73 39.46 -4.73
C ARG A 43 -17.96 39.16 -6.03
N GLN A 44 -16.75 38.63 -5.90
CA GLN A 44 -15.85 38.33 -7.02
C GLN A 44 -16.06 36.91 -7.57
N PHE A 45 -17.29 36.59 -7.98
CA PHE A 45 -17.68 35.23 -8.40
C PHE A 45 -17.25 34.84 -9.83
N GLY A 46 -16.78 35.80 -10.63
CA GLY A 46 -16.26 35.55 -11.98
C GLY A 46 -14.77 35.14 -12.02
N GLN A 47 -14.14 34.90 -10.88
CA GLN A 47 -12.75 34.44 -10.85
C GLN A 47 -12.66 32.93 -11.13
N THR A 48 -11.51 32.50 -11.66
CA THR A 48 -11.21 31.11 -12.04
C THR A 48 -11.48 30.11 -10.91
N GLN A 49 -11.34 30.49 -9.62
CA GLN A 49 -11.64 29.59 -8.50
C GLN A 49 -13.11 29.15 -8.39
N PHE A 50 -14.07 29.85 -9.01
CA PHE A 50 -15.50 29.55 -8.91
C PHE A 50 -16.03 28.70 -10.08
N THR A 51 -15.59 28.94 -11.31
CA THR A 51 -16.21 28.32 -12.51
C THR A 51 -15.22 27.62 -13.43
N ASP A 52 -14.13 28.29 -13.82
CA ASP A 52 -13.32 27.86 -14.96
C ASP A 52 -12.48 26.61 -14.64
N TRP A 53 -12.07 26.49 -13.36
CA TRP A 53 -11.21 25.40 -12.92
C TRP A 53 -11.77 24.01 -13.20
N GLN A 54 -13.10 23.85 -13.21
CA GLN A 54 -13.72 22.54 -13.41
C GLN A 54 -13.50 22.03 -14.84
N ASN A 55 -13.39 22.94 -15.82
CA ASN A 55 -13.12 22.57 -17.20
C ASN A 55 -11.64 22.23 -17.39
N ASP A 56 -10.74 22.95 -16.72
CA ASP A 56 -9.30 22.67 -16.73
C ASP A 56 -8.96 21.26 -16.19
N GLU A 57 -9.78 20.74 -15.28
CA GLU A 57 -9.53 19.47 -14.57
C GLU A 57 -10.26 18.26 -15.20
N ARG A 58 -10.81 18.38 -16.41
CA ARG A 58 -11.43 17.26 -17.14
C ARG A 58 -10.38 16.48 -17.96
N HIS A 59 -9.44 15.86 -17.27
CA HIS A 59 -8.33 15.10 -17.89
C HIS A 59 -8.37 13.59 -17.57
N SER A 60 -9.41 13.10 -16.89
CA SER A 60 -9.54 11.67 -16.60
C SER A 60 -9.75 10.83 -17.87
N ARG A 61 -9.02 9.72 -17.98
CA ARG A 61 -9.25 8.70 -19.03
C ARG A 61 -10.59 7.96 -18.89
N PHE A 62 -11.26 8.04 -17.75
CA PHE A 62 -12.47 7.27 -17.42
C PHE A 62 -13.76 8.09 -17.45
N GLY A 63 -13.72 9.37 -17.85
CA GLY A 63 -14.93 10.17 -17.95
C GLY A 63 -14.68 11.66 -17.94
N GLN A 64 -15.77 12.42 -18.03
CA GLN A 64 -15.75 13.89 -18.13
C GLN A 64 -15.82 14.60 -16.78
N GLN A 65 -15.86 13.88 -15.66
CA GLN A 65 -15.91 14.49 -14.33
C GLN A 65 -14.57 15.17 -14.00
N PRO A 66 -14.58 16.33 -13.32
CA PRO A 66 -13.35 17.00 -12.92
C PRO A 66 -12.55 16.15 -11.93
N VAL A 67 -11.24 16.17 -12.08
CA VAL A 67 -10.28 15.49 -11.22
C VAL A 67 -9.72 16.49 -10.21
N LEU A 68 -10.10 16.37 -8.94
CA LEU A 68 -9.62 17.26 -7.90
C LEU A 68 -8.18 16.90 -7.53
N ARG A 69 -7.34 17.92 -7.55
CA ARG A 69 -5.94 17.86 -7.12
C ARG A 69 -5.82 17.77 -5.60
N LEU A 70 -4.79 17.06 -5.14
CA LEU A 70 -4.49 16.86 -3.73
C LEU A 70 -3.81 18.11 -3.13
N PRO A 71 -3.82 18.28 -1.80
CA PRO A 71 -3.02 19.32 -1.14
C PRO A 71 -1.52 19.22 -1.44
N LEU A 72 -1.01 18.01 -1.71
CA LEU A 72 0.35 17.76 -2.17
C LEU A 72 0.65 18.51 -3.48
N HIS A 73 -0.35 18.69 -4.34
CA HIS A 73 -0.28 19.45 -5.60
C HIS A 73 -0.44 20.96 -5.39
N ARG A 74 -0.49 21.43 -4.12
CA ARG A 74 -0.77 22.82 -3.72
C ARG A 74 -2.12 23.33 -4.22
N ALA A 75 -3.12 22.45 -4.27
CA ALA A 75 -4.50 22.79 -4.58
C ALA A 75 -5.39 22.49 -3.37
N PHE A 76 -6.25 23.45 -3.03
CA PHE A 76 -7.15 23.38 -1.89
C PHE A 76 -8.58 23.61 -2.37
N HIS A 77 -9.48 22.70 -1.97
CA HIS A 77 -10.87 22.74 -2.40
C HIS A 77 -11.77 23.15 -1.24
N LEU A 78 -12.72 24.05 -1.49
CA LEU A 78 -13.74 24.47 -0.53
C LEU A 78 -15.13 24.08 -1.03
N VAL A 79 -15.95 23.54 -0.13
CA VAL A 79 -17.36 23.28 -0.34
C VAL A 79 -18.15 24.46 0.23
N CYS A 80 -19.22 24.89 -0.45
CA CYS A 80 -20.11 25.96 0.01
C CYS A 80 -21.57 25.65 -0.35
N CYS A 81 -22.49 25.78 0.61
CA CYS A 81 -23.92 25.76 0.37
C CYS A 81 -24.61 26.88 1.15
N GLU A 82 -25.88 27.14 0.86
CA GLU A 82 -26.69 28.13 1.56
C GLU A 82 -27.77 27.45 2.38
N VAL A 83 -28.00 27.96 3.59
CA VAL A 83 -29.06 27.50 4.49
C VAL A 83 -30.16 28.55 4.63
N VAL A 84 -31.39 28.12 4.40
CA VAL A 84 -32.59 28.96 4.41
C VAL A 84 -33.68 28.35 5.27
N CYS A 85 -34.59 29.19 5.77
CA CYS A 85 -35.87 28.70 6.30
C CYS A 85 -36.80 28.36 5.14
N GLU A 86 -37.51 27.24 5.24
CA GLU A 86 -38.52 26.79 4.28
C GLU A 86 -39.83 27.55 4.49
N GLN A 87 -39.77 28.85 4.22
CA GLN A 87 -40.88 29.79 4.27
C GLN A 87 -40.92 30.60 2.97
N LEU A 88 -42.03 31.30 2.73
CA LEU A 88 -42.19 32.17 1.57
C LEU A 88 -41.04 33.21 1.52
N GLY A 89 -40.37 33.31 0.38
CA GLY A 89 -39.21 34.20 0.19
C GLY A 89 -37.86 33.57 0.54
N LEU A 90 -37.85 32.36 1.11
CA LEU A 90 -36.64 31.61 1.52
C LEU A 90 -35.66 32.51 2.28
N PRO A 91 -36.06 33.07 3.43
CA PRO A 91 -35.19 33.94 4.20
C PRO A 91 -33.98 33.15 4.72
N ALA A 92 -32.85 33.83 4.84
CA ALA A 92 -31.65 33.25 5.42
C ALA A 92 -31.89 32.81 6.87
N LEU A 93 -31.45 31.60 7.21
CA LEU A 93 -31.52 31.11 8.58
C LEU A 93 -30.59 31.94 9.48
N ASP A 94 -31.06 32.32 10.67
CA ASP A 94 -30.21 32.97 11.67
C ASP A 94 -29.07 32.02 12.08
N PRO A 95 -27.79 32.42 11.93
CA PRO A 95 -26.66 31.60 12.36
C PRO A 95 -26.74 31.12 13.83
N GLN A 96 -27.42 31.85 14.72
CA GLN A 96 -27.59 31.44 16.12
C GLN A 96 -28.48 30.20 16.28
N LYS A 97 -29.34 29.89 15.29
CA LYS A 97 -30.14 28.66 15.28
C LYS A 97 -29.35 27.43 14.84
N ILE A 98 -28.14 27.60 14.31
CA ILE A 98 -27.29 26.51 13.80
C ILE A 98 -26.42 25.99 14.94
N THR A 99 -26.62 24.73 15.33
CA THR A 99 -25.83 24.07 16.39
C THR A 99 -24.58 23.40 15.84
N SER A 100 -24.63 22.94 14.59
CA SER A 100 -23.50 22.35 13.86
C SER A 100 -23.85 22.25 12.38
N ALA A 101 -22.85 22.31 11.52
CA ALA A 101 -23.00 21.98 10.11
C ALA A 101 -21.78 21.17 9.65
N GLY A 102 -21.98 20.33 8.65
CA GLY A 102 -20.94 19.48 8.13
C GLY A 102 -21.30 18.88 6.79
N PHE A 103 -20.41 18.05 6.27
CA PHE A 103 -20.66 17.26 5.09
C PHE A 103 -19.96 15.91 5.21
N VAL A 104 -20.44 14.97 4.42
CA VAL A 104 -19.80 13.66 4.22
C VAL A 104 -19.38 13.55 2.75
N ILE A 105 -18.38 12.72 2.48
CA ILE A 105 -17.95 12.38 1.13
C ILE A 105 -18.44 10.96 0.84
N ARG A 106 -19.24 10.81 -0.21
CA ARG A 106 -19.76 9.50 -0.64
C ARG A 106 -19.06 9.05 -1.90
N LYS A 107 -18.71 7.77 -1.97
CA LYS A 107 -18.26 7.12 -3.19
C LYS A 107 -19.47 6.55 -3.92
N LEU A 108 -19.56 6.78 -5.22
CA LEU A 108 -20.65 6.33 -6.08
C LEU A 108 -20.16 5.13 -6.87
N ASN A 109 -20.80 3.98 -6.70
CA ASN A 109 -20.45 2.75 -7.42
C ASN A 109 -21.73 2.08 -7.94
N ASN A 110 -21.89 2.03 -9.27
CA ASN A 110 -23.00 1.35 -9.94
C ASN A 110 -24.39 1.70 -9.39
N GLY A 111 -24.63 2.99 -9.15
CA GLY A 111 -25.90 3.50 -8.60
C GLY A 111 -26.09 3.31 -7.09
N LYS A 112 -25.11 2.73 -6.39
CA LYS A 112 -25.07 2.64 -4.93
C LYS A 112 -24.12 3.67 -4.35
N GLU A 113 -24.47 4.21 -3.19
CA GLU A 113 -23.61 5.09 -2.42
C GLU A 113 -22.85 4.29 -1.37
N LEU A 114 -21.58 4.62 -1.17
CA LEU A 114 -20.72 4.09 -0.13
C LEU A 114 -20.31 5.23 0.81
N SER A 115 -20.33 4.96 2.11
CA SER A 115 -19.92 5.87 3.18
C SER A 115 -18.53 5.48 3.68
N TRP A 116 -17.70 6.49 3.98
CA TRP A 116 -16.43 6.25 4.65
C TRP A 116 -16.67 6.10 6.15
N MET A 117 -16.45 4.91 6.68
CA MET A 117 -16.81 4.58 8.07
C MET A 117 -15.60 4.63 9.00
N LEU A 118 -15.84 5.12 10.22
CA LEU A 118 -14.90 5.13 11.32
C LEU A 118 -15.43 4.26 12.46
N GLU A 119 -14.55 3.56 13.15
CA GLU A 119 -14.84 2.85 14.41
C GLU A 119 -13.72 3.14 15.42
N ASP A 120 -14.11 3.73 16.55
CA ASP A 120 -13.23 4.22 17.60
C ASP A 120 -12.12 5.13 17.06
N GLY A 121 -12.46 5.97 16.07
CA GLY A 121 -11.55 6.91 15.41
C GLY A 121 -10.67 6.29 14.32
N GLU A 122 -10.68 4.96 14.13
CA GLU A 122 -9.94 4.30 13.05
C GLU A 122 -10.81 4.14 11.80
N ALA A 123 -10.22 4.35 10.62
CA ALA A 123 -10.93 4.17 9.37
C ALA A 123 -11.15 2.68 9.04
N LEU A 124 -12.39 2.33 8.70
CA LEU A 124 -12.79 1.00 8.23
C LEU A 124 -12.81 0.86 6.71
N GLY A 125 -12.68 1.98 5.98
CA GLY A 125 -12.82 2.02 4.53
C GLY A 125 -14.23 2.37 4.06
N TRP A 126 -14.48 2.16 2.76
CA TRP A 126 -15.78 2.38 2.13
C TRP A 126 -16.74 1.22 2.41
N GLN A 127 -17.90 1.51 2.98
CA GLN A 127 -18.96 0.54 3.24
C GLN A 127 -20.28 0.98 2.60
N PRO A 128 -21.23 0.07 2.32
CA PRO A 128 -22.57 0.44 1.85
C PRO A 128 -23.21 1.52 2.71
N ALA A 129 -23.56 2.66 2.10
CA ALA A 129 -24.25 3.72 2.79
C ALA A 129 -25.65 3.25 3.20
N SER A 130 -26.15 3.75 4.34
CA SER A 130 -27.54 3.52 4.72
C SER A 130 -28.49 4.13 3.69
N VAL A 131 -29.57 3.42 3.37
CA VAL A 131 -30.63 3.92 2.47
C VAL A 131 -31.31 5.17 3.07
N GLU A 132 -31.34 5.27 4.39
CA GLU A 132 -31.85 6.44 5.11
C GLU A 132 -30.70 7.40 5.43
N LEU A 133 -30.89 8.69 5.15
CA LEU A 133 -29.97 9.76 5.56
C LEU A 133 -30.04 9.97 7.08
N ARG A 134 -29.44 9.04 7.83
CA ARG A 134 -29.38 9.07 9.29
C ARG A 134 -28.42 10.13 9.77
N ASP A 135 -28.55 10.50 11.04
CA ASP A 135 -27.57 11.38 11.68
C ASP A 135 -26.23 10.64 11.78
N PRO A 136 -25.13 11.16 11.19
CA PRO A 136 -23.83 10.48 11.23
C PRO A 136 -23.29 10.42 12.67
N ASP A 137 -23.69 11.38 13.52
CA ASP A 137 -23.37 11.43 14.95
C ASP A 137 -24.67 11.49 15.77
N ILE A 138 -25.44 10.39 15.74
CA ILE A 138 -26.70 10.29 16.48
C ILE A 138 -26.49 10.51 17.99
N HIS A 139 -25.35 10.07 18.52
CA HIS A 139 -25.04 10.18 19.94
C HIS A 139 -24.93 11.64 20.37
N ARG A 140 -24.24 12.49 19.60
CA ARG A 140 -24.18 13.94 19.83
C ARG A 140 -25.57 14.56 19.88
N ARG A 141 -26.44 14.25 18.91
CA ARG A 141 -27.80 14.81 18.87
C ARG A 141 -28.64 14.37 20.06
N LEU A 142 -28.57 13.09 20.42
CA LEU A 142 -29.28 12.57 21.60
C LEU A 142 -28.77 13.18 22.91
N CYS A 143 -27.47 13.47 23.02
CA CYS A 143 -26.92 14.22 24.15
C CYS A 143 -27.42 15.68 24.17
N ALA A 144 -27.39 16.36 23.02
CA ALA A 144 -27.85 17.74 22.90
C ALA A 144 -29.34 17.90 23.26
N ASN A 145 -30.14 16.88 22.95
CA ASN A 145 -31.56 16.82 23.28
C ASN A 145 -31.85 16.26 24.68
N GLY A 146 -30.83 15.95 25.49
CA GLY A 146 -30.99 15.45 26.86
C GLY A 146 -31.49 14.01 26.99
N VAL A 147 -31.47 13.23 25.91
CA VAL A 147 -31.89 11.81 25.90
C VAL A 147 -30.77 10.91 26.43
N LEU A 148 -29.52 11.23 26.11
CA LEU A 148 -28.35 10.49 26.58
C LEU A 148 -27.44 11.40 27.43
N SER A 149 -26.73 10.78 28.37
CA SER A 149 -25.63 11.45 29.07
C SER A 149 -24.37 11.46 28.21
N ARG A 150 -23.52 12.47 28.38
CA ARG A 150 -22.23 12.57 27.67
C ARG A 150 -21.33 11.40 28.10
N ARG A 151 -20.88 10.58 27.14
CA ARG A 151 -19.94 9.47 27.39
C ARG A 151 -18.60 10.01 27.88
N ALA A 152 -18.06 9.40 28.93
CA ALA A 152 -16.72 9.69 29.46
C ALA A 152 -15.68 8.61 29.08
N ASP A 153 -16.16 7.45 28.62
CA ASP A 153 -15.43 6.18 28.41
C ASP A 153 -15.10 5.88 26.95
N GLN A 154 -15.82 6.47 25.99
CA GLN A 154 -15.55 6.38 24.55
C GLN A 154 -15.37 7.78 23.94
N PRO A 155 -14.17 8.36 24.00
CA PRO A 155 -13.91 9.69 23.46
C PRO A 155 -13.82 9.71 21.93
N ALA A 156 -13.58 8.56 21.30
CA ALA A 156 -13.39 8.45 19.87
C ALA A 156 -14.71 8.26 19.11
N TYR A 157 -14.80 8.87 17.93
CA TYR A 157 -16.01 8.88 17.11
C TYR A 157 -16.15 7.58 16.29
N SER A 158 -17.37 7.02 16.29
CA SER A 158 -17.76 5.87 15.49
C SER A 158 -18.98 6.23 14.65
N GLY A 159 -18.87 6.09 13.32
CA GLY A 159 -19.89 6.55 12.37
C GLY A 159 -19.32 6.89 11.00
N GLU A 160 -20.14 7.49 10.13
CA GLU A 160 -19.68 8.03 8.84
C GLU A 160 -18.78 9.24 9.10
N GLU A 161 -17.62 9.34 8.44
CA GLU A 161 -16.71 10.47 8.64
C GLU A 161 -17.34 11.79 8.20
N VAL A 162 -17.31 12.78 9.10
CA VAL A 162 -17.89 14.10 8.92
C VAL A 162 -16.80 15.16 8.87
N HIS A 163 -16.95 16.11 7.95
CA HIS A 163 -16.11 17.30 7.86
C HIS A 163 -16.92 18.56 8.20
N PRO A 164 -16.38 19.49 9.00
CA PRO A 164 -17.13 20.64 9.49
C PRO A 164 -17.42 21.68 8.40
N LEU A 165 -18.58 22.32 8.48
CA LEU A 165 -18.92 23.53 7.74
C LEU A 165 -19.04 24.71 8.71
N HIS A 166 -18.49 25.85 8.31
CA HIS A 166 -18.50 27.10 9.04
C HIS A 166 -19.53 28.06 8.46
N THR A 167 -20.18 28.84 9.32
CA THR A 167 -21.18 29.84 8.93
C THR A 167 -20.54 31.13 8.43
N LEU A 168 -21.04 31.69 7.34
CA LEU A 168 -20.68 33.00 6.82
C LEU A 168 -21.94 33.78 6.41
N LYS A 169 -22.20 34.90 7.09
CA LYS A 169 -23.30 35.80 6.74
C LYS A 169 -22.85 36.82 5.69
N THR A 170 -23.63 36.99 4.64
CA THR A 170 -23.33 37.95 3.55
C THR A 170 -24.61 38.57 2.99
N ARG A 171 -24.47 39.50 2.05
CA ARG A 171 -25.58 40.17 1.34
C ARG A 171 -25.36 40.16 -0.16
N ASP A 172 -26.44 40.01 -0.93
CA ASP A 172 -26.40 40.17 -2.38
C ASP A 172 -26.44 41.66 -2.80
N ALA A 173 -26.49 41.90 -4.12
CA ALA A 173 -26.60 43.24 -4.67
C ALA A 173 -27.92 43.95 -4.37
N ALA A 174 -29.00 43.21 -4.11
CA ALA A 174 -30.29 43.74 -3.70
C ALA A 174 -30.37 43.96 -2.19
N GLY A 175 -29.32 43.64 -1.43
CA GLY A 175 -29.26 43.76 0.02
C GLY A 175 -29.88 42.59 0.79
N LYS A 176 -30.35 41.54 0.09
CA LYS A 176 -30.89 40.32 0.70
C LYS A 176 -29.80 39.63 1.50
N CYS A 177 -30.10 39.25 2.74
CA CYS A 177 -29.20 38.49 3.59
C CYS A 177 -29.12 37.03 3.11
N HIS A 178 -27.92 36.46 3.19
CA HIS A 178 -27.64 35.05 2.95
C HIS A 178 -26.82 34.47 4.10
N THR A 179 -27.11 33.22 4.47
CA THR A 179 -26.31 32.44 5.42
C THR A 179 -25.67 31.28 4.67
N LEU A 180 -24.37 31.40 4.41
CA LEU A 180 -23.56 30.38 3.76
C LEU A 180 -22.96 29.44 4.80
N LEU A 181 -22.79 28.18 4.40
CA LEU A 181 -22.07 27.14 5.11
C LEU A 181 -20.91 26.71 4.22
N PHE A 182 -19.67 26.86 4.68
CA PHE A 182 -18.50 26.54 3.87
C PHE A 182 -17.43 25.78 4.65
N GLY A 183 -16.66 24.92 4.00
CA GLY A 183 -15.63 24.12 4.65
C GLY A 183 -14.60 23.57 3.68
N TYR A 184 -13.44 23.21 4.22
CA TYR A 184 -12.36 22.57 3.46
C TYR A 184 -12.73 21.14 3.11
N LEU A 185 -12.50 20.75 1.85
CA LEU A 185 -12.66 19.39 1.34
C LEU A 185 -11.34 18.62 1.48
N PRO A 186 -11.19 17.75 2.49
CA PRO A 186 -10.01 16.93 2.62
C PRO A 186 -10.03 15.79 1.60
N LEU A 187 -8.96 15.73 0.79
CA LEU A 187 -8.74 14.69 -0.21
C LEU A 187 -7.63 13.71 0.19
N GLY A 188 -7.29 13.68 1.48
CA GLY A 188 -6.36 12.72 2.07
C GLY A 188 -7.08 11.66 2.89
N GLY A 189 -6.35 10.61 3.24
CA GLY A 189 -6.83 9.54 4.13
C GLY A 189 -6.43 8.16 3.62
N PHE A 190 -6.35 7.21 4.54
CA PHE A 190 -6.13 5.80 4.26
C PHE A 190 -6.76 4.95 5.37
N HIS A 191 -6.85 3.65 5.13
CA HIS A 191 -7.22 2.67 6.14
C HIS A 191 -6.37 1.42 6.00
N TYR A 192 -6.30 0.61 7.06
CA TYR A 192 -5.67 -0.70 7.03
C TYR A 192 -6.73 -1.79 6.98
N HIS A 193 -6.43 -2.89 6.31
CA HIS A 193 -7.31 -4.06 6.37
C HIS A 193 -7.26 -4.69 7.75
N ARG A 194 -8.39 -4.63 8.48
CA ARG A 194 -8.56 -5.38 9.73
C ARG A 194 -8.57 -6.89 9.51
N ASN A 195 -9.14 -7.34 8.39
CA ASN A 195 -9.12 -8.74 7.97
C ASN A 195 -8.37 -8.90 6.64
N ALA A 196 -7.07 -9.20 6.72
CA ALA A 196 -6.22 -9.42 5.54
C ALA A 196 -6.66 -10.60 4.66
N ALA A 197 -7.34 -11.60 5.22
CA ALA A 197 -7.83 -12.73 4.42
C ALA A 197 -8.94 -12.31 3.44
N ALA A 198 -9.72 -11.28 3.80
CA ALA A 198 -10.73 -10.69 2.92
C ALA A 198 -10.16 -9.62 1.97
N ALA A 199 -8.92 -9.19 2.19
CA ALA A 199 -8.22 -8.19 1.38
C ALA A 199 -7.67 -8.76 0.07
N ILE A 200 -7.32 -10.04 0.07
CA ILE A 200 -6.66 -10.70 -1.04
C ILE A 200 -7.74 -11.36 -1.90
N ASP A 201 -7.76 -10.98 -3.18
CA ASP A 201 -8.61 -11.62 -4.17
C ASP A 201 -8.27 -13.13 -4.27
N PRO A 202 -9.26 -14.05 -4.18
CA PRO A 202 -9.01 -15.48 -4.17
C PRO A 202 -8.28 -15.99 -5.43
N GLN A 203 -8.54 -15.40 -6.60
CA GLN A 203 -7.87 -15.79 -7.83
C GLN A 203 -6.40 -15.38 -7.79
N SER A 204 -6.10 -14.14 -7.40
CA SER A 204 -4.75 -13.62 -7.23
C SER A 204 -3.96 -14.45 -6.20
N GLN A 205 -4.63 -14.91 -5.13
CA GLN A 205 -4.03 -15.80 -4.15
C GLN A 205 -3.67 -17.17 -4.76
N GLN A 206 -4.54 -17.73 -5.60
CA GLN A 206 -4.27 -18.99 -6.30
C GLN A 206 -3.12 -18.84 -7.31
N GLU A 207 -3.07 -17.74 -8.06
CA GLU A 207 -2.00 -17.43 -9.00
C GLU A 207 -0.64 -17.28 -8.29
N LEU A 208 -0.60 -16.59 -7.14
CA LEU A 208 0.60 -16.48 -6.30
C LEU A 208 1.10 -17.86 -5.85
N LEU A 209 0.19 -18.70 -5.36
CA LEU A 209 0.53 -20.04 -4.91
C LEU A 209 1.02 -20.92 -6.06
N ALA A 210 0.39 -20.84 -7.24
CA ALA A 210 0.82 -21.56 -8.42
C ALA A 210 2.25 -21.14 -8.85
N ALA A 211 2.53 -19.84 -8.87
CA ALA A 211 3.86 -19.31 -9.18
C ALA A 211 4.92 -19.75 -8.16
N ASP A 212 4.59 -19.77 -6.87
CA ASP A 212 5.51 -20.26 -5.83
C ASP A 212 5.74 -21.77 -5.91
N THR A 213 4.70 -22.53 -6.27
CA THR A 213 4.77 -23.98 -6.47
C THR A 213 5.74 -24.33 -7.62
N GLU A 214 5.87 -23.47 -8.64
CA GLU A 214 6.85 -23.59 -9.73
C GLU A 214 8.21 -22.95 -9.42
N SER A 215 8.37 -22.29 -8.25
CA SER A 215 9.57 -21.55 -7.90
C SER A 215 10.75 -22.44 -7.51
N LEU A 216 10.51 -23.66 -7.01
CA LEU A 216 11.56 -24.63 -6.65
C LEU A 216 11.48 -25.88 -7.52
N PRO A 217 12.63 -26.50 -7.86
CA PRO A 217 12.66 -27.79 -8.53
C PRO A 217 12.24 -28.94 -7.61
N TRP A 218 11.79 -30.04 -8.21
CA TRP A 218 11.61 -31.31 -7.51
C TRP A 218 12.92 -31.74 -6.81
N PRO A 219 12.88 -32.24 -5.55
CA PRO A 219 11.69 -32.58 -4.77
C PRO A 219 11.19 -31.46 -3.86
N PHE A 220 11.71 -30.23 -3.86
CA PHE A 220 11.26 -29.19 -2.92
C PHE A 220 10.21 -28.24 -3.50
N GLY A 221 9.92 -28.36 -4.79
CA GLY A 221 8.78 -27.75 -5.46
C GLY A 221 8.37 -28.57 -6.68
N PHE A 222 7.68 -27.93 -7.61
CA PHE A 222 7.09 -28.56 -8.79
C PHE A 222 7.51 -27.86 -10.10
N ARG A 223 8.66 -27.17 -10.11
CA ARG A 223 9.21 -26.66 -11.38
C ARG A 223 9.36 -27.82 -12.37
N LYS A 224 8.77 -27.65 -13.56
CA LYS A 224 8.70 -28.67 -14.61
C LYS A 224 10.09 -29.26 -14.94
N PRO A 225 10.14 -30.55 -15.34
CA PRO A 225 9.00 -31.45 -15.60
C PRO A 225 8.37 -32.03 -14.33
N LEU A 226 7.03 -32.13 -14.33
CA LEU A 226 6.18 -32.58 -13.20
C LEU A 226 6.14 -34.10 -13.02
N GLU A 227 6.65 -34.86 -13.99
CA GLU A 227 6.60 -36.33 -14.02
C GLU A 227 7.74 -36.97 -13.22
N GLN A 228 7.95 -36.51 -11.99
CA GLN A 228 9.03 -37.04 -11.15
C GLN A 228 8.46 -37.90 -10.02
N THR A 229 8.65 -39.20 -10.14
CA THR A 229 8.51 -40.12 -9.01
C THR A 229 9.68 -39.94 -8.05
N TRP A 230 9.46 -40.21 -6.76
CA TRP A 230 10.55 -40.25 -5.79
C TRP A 230 11.59 -41.30 -6.20
N ARG A 231 12.87 -40.94 -6.10
CA ARG A 231 14.03 -41.75 -6.50
C ARG A 231 15.03 -41.77 -5.36
N SER A 232 15.91 -42.77 -5.35
CA SER A 232 16.95 -42.90 -4.32
C SER A 232 17.86 -41.67 -4.22
N GLU A 233 18.15 -41.01 -5.34
CA GLU A 233 18.96 -39.77 -5.38
C GLU A 233 18.31 -38.60 -4.63
N HIS A 234 16.99 -38.52 -4.58
CA HIS A 234 16.26 -37.48 -3.84
C HIS A 234 16.35 -37.67 -2.32
N GLY A 235 16.59 -38.91 -1.87
CA GLY A 235 16.78 -39.23 -0.46
C GLY A 235 18.12 -38.78 0.11
N GLN A 236 19.02 -38.28 -0.74
CA GLN A 236 20.33 -37.76 -0.35
C GLN A 236 20.60 -36.39 -1.00
N PRO A 237 19.88 -35.32 -0.59
CA PRO A 237 20.04 -33.98 -1.16
C PRO A 237 21.43 -33.36 -0.94
N VAL A 238 22.19 -33.84 0.04
CA VAL A 238 23.61 -33.50 0.24
C VAL A 238 24.40 -34.79 0.36
N ASP A 239 25.41 -34.98 -0.49
CA ASP A 239 26.31 -36.13 -0.47
C ASP A 239 27.74 -35.70 -0.13
N GLN A 240 28.24 -36.13 1.03
CA GLN A 240 29.58 -35.79 1.54
C GLN A 240 29.87 -34.29 1.45
N GLY A 241 28.91 -33.49 1.92
CA GLY A 241 28.95 -32.04 1.89
C GLY A 241 28.52 -31.40 0.58
N ARG A 242 28.41 -32.13 -0.53
CA ARG A 242 28.05 -31.57 -1.84
C ARG A 242 26.54 -31.54 -2.02
N PRO A 243 25.90 -30.37 -2.11
CA PRO A 243 24.46 -30.28 -2.33
C PRO A 243 24.13 -30.54 -3.80
N GLY A 244 23.00 -31.20 -4.04
CA GLY A 244 22.37 -31.22 -5.37
C GLY A 244 21.83 -29.84 -5.76
N LYS A 245 21.55 -29.63 -7.06
CA LYS A 245 20.97 -28.37 -7.56
C LYS A 245 19.63 -28.01 -6.86
N PRO A 246 18.69 -28.96 -6.65
CA PRO A 246 17.47 -28.65 -5.90
C PRO A 246 17.70 -28.22 -4.46
N MET A 247 18.67 -28.85 -3.79
CA MET A 247 19.04 -28.50 -2.42
C MET A 247 19.70 -27.12 -2.34
N PHE A 248 20.50 -26.74 -3.34
CA PHE A 248 21.07 -25.40 -3.43
C PHE A 248 20.00 -24.32 -3.53
N GLU A 249 18.99 -24.51 -4.39
CA GLU A 249 17.89 -23.55 -4.52
C GLU A 249 17.04 -23.47 -3.24
N LEU A 250 16.79 -24.61 -2.57
CA LEU A 250 16.15 -24.61 -1.26
C LEU A 250 16.97 -23.83 -0.22
N LEU A 251 18.28 -24.09 -0.11
CA LEU A 251 19.15 -23.37 0.81
C LEU A 251 19.14 -21.86 0.53
N ARG A 252 19.16 -21.45 -0.73
CA ARG A 252 19.06 -20.05 -1.11
C ARG A 252 17.76 -19.42 -0.62
N LEU A 253 16.63 -20.11 -0.81
CA LEU A 253 15.33 -19.65 -0.32
C LEU A 253 15.31 -19.54 1.22
N LEU A 254 15.74 -20.59 1.92
CA LEU A 254 15.75 -20.64 3.38
C LEU A 254 16.63 -19.53 3.98
N VAL A 255 17.79 -19.26 3.39
CA VAL A 255 18.75 -18.27 3.88
C VAL A 255 18.37 -16.86 3.45
N ASN A 256 18.15 -16.60 2.16
CA ASN A 256 17.99 -15.23 1.64
C ASN A 256 16.57 -14.68 1.80
N ARG A 257 15.54 -15.54 1.75
CA ARG A 257 14.14 -15.11 1.85
C ARG A 257 13.62 -15.23 3.28
N TYR A 258 13.85 -16.38 3.90
CA TYR A 258 13.29 -16.69 5.21
C TYR A 258 14.25 -16.48 6.38
N HIS A 259 15.54 -16.19 6.12
CA HIS A 259 16.54 -15.97 7.17
C HIS A 259 16.53 -17.09 8.22
N LEU A 260 16.29 -18.34 7.79
CA LEU A 260 16.07 -19.48 8.68
C LEU A 260 17.37 -19.80 9.44
N GLY A 261 17.36 -19.60 10.76
CA GLY A 261 18.54 -19.74 11.64
C GLY A 261 19.03 -18.42 12.23
N GLU A 262 18.56 -17.28 11.72
CA GLU A 262 18.78 -15.96 12.33
C GLU A 262 17.89 -15.79 13.58
N ALA A 263 18.42 -15.14 14.62
CA ALA A 263 17.67 -14.93 15.85
C ALA A 263 16.54 -13.90 15.65
N GLN A 264 15.40 -14.09 16.32
CA GLN A 264 14.28 -13.15 16.35
C GLN A 264 13.55 -12.95 15.01
N VAL A 265 13.54 -13.95 14.12
CA VAL A 265 12.73 -13.92 12.90
C VAL A 265 11.35 -14.52 13.15
N ASP A 266 10.33 -13.66 13.24
CA ASP A 266 8.96 -14.09 13.45
C ASP A 266 8.42 -14.94 12.28
N GLY A 267 7.57 -15.92 12.59
CA GLY A 267 6.89 -16.78 11.61
C GLY A 267 7.65 -18.02 11.17
N ASN A 268 8.91 -18.23 11.60
CA ASN A 268 9.71 -19.39 11.20
C ASN A 268 9.52 -20.64 12.06
N ALA A 269 8.87 -20.54 13.23
CA ALA A 269 8.82 -21.58 14.26
C ALA A 269 8.49 -23.00 13.75
N ALA A 270 7.55 -23.13 12.80
CA ALA A 270 7.19 -24.43 12.23
C ALA A 270 8.32 -25.01 11.36
N LEU A 271 8.93 -24.19 10.50
CA LEU A 271 10.08 -24.56 9.68
C LEU A 271 11.31 -24.89 10.55
N GLU A 272 11.58 -24.09 11.58
CA GLU A 272 12.69 -24.32 12.51
C GLU A 272 12.55 -25.67 13.22
N LYS A 273 11.35 -25.95 13.75
CA LYS A 273 11.04 -27.22 14.40
C LYS A 273 11.21 -28.40 13.44
N TYR A 274 10.75 -28.27 12.20
CA TYR A 274 10.86 -29.35 11.21
C TYR A 274 12.31 -29.58 10.79
N CYS A 275 13.03 -28.52 10.43
CA CYS A 275 14.44 -28.58 10.03
C CYS A 275 15.36 -29.05 11.17
N ALA A 276 14.98 -28.90 12.44
CA ALA A 276 15.70 -29.49 13.57
C ALA A 276 15.61 -31.03 13.61
N GLY A 277 14.59 -31.62 12.98
CA GLY A 277 14.44 -33.07 12.80
C GLY A 277 15.29 -33.65 11.66
N LEU A 278 15.66 -32.83 10.68
CA LEU A 278 16.42 -33.26 9.50
C LEU A 278 17.91 -33.36 9.83
N CYS A 279 18.50 -34.55 9.69
CA CYS A 279 19.84 -34.84 10.23
C CYS A 279 20.87 -35.20 9.16
N PHE A 280 22.09 -34.75 9.40
CA PHE A 280 23.31 -35.11 8.70
C PHE A 280 23.96 -36.36 9.32
N TYR A 281 24.53 -37.19 8.45
CA TYR A 281 25.16 -38.46 8.77
C TYR A 281 26.54 -38.57 8.13
N ASP A 282 27.44 -39.27 8.80
CA ASP A 282 28.72 -39.69 8.23
C ASP A 282 28.53 -41.04 7.52
N VAL A 283 27.97 -40.99 6.30
CA VAL A 283 27.57 -42.19 5.53
C VAL A 283 28.72 -43.20 5.36
N PRO A 284 29.96 -42.79 5.05
CA PRO A 284 31.09 -43.73 4.99
C PRO A 284 31.38 -44.47 6.30
N ARG A 285 30.98 -43.93 7.46
CA ARG A 285 31.16 -44.57 8.77
C ARG A 285 29.94 -45.37 9.25
N LEU A 286 28.84 -45.39 8.49
CA LEU A 286 27.68 -46.21 8.84
C LEU A 286 27.98 -47.71 8.67
N PRO A 287 27.34 -48.58 9.49
CA PRO A 287 27.37 -50.03 9.31
C PRO A 287 27.01 -50.44 7.88
N VAL A 288 27.71 -51.44 7.35
CA VAL A 288 27.54 -51.93 5.97
C VAL A 288 26.07 -52.25 5.65
N GLN A 289 25.36 -52.86 6.61
CA GLN A 289 23.96 -53.25 6.47
C GLN A 289 23.02 -52.05 6.31
N LEU A 290 23.29 -50.94 7.00
CA LEU A 290 22.49 -49.71 6.86
C LEU A 290 22.80 -49.00 5.54
N ARG A 291 24.06 -48.98 5.11
CA ARG A 291 24.45 -48.42 3.82
C ARG A 291 23.81 -49.17 2.66
N SER A 292 23.76 -50.51 2.72
CA SER A 292 23.17 -51.33 1.66
C SER A 292 21.65 -51.25 1.60
N GLN A 293 20.98 -50.99 2.72
CA GLN A 293 19.51 -50.87 2.78
C GLN A 293 19.01 -49.48 2.36
N GLY A 294 19.86 -48.45 2.44
CA GLY A 294 19.46 -47.06 2.19
C GLY A 294 18.56 -46.50 3.30
N TYR A 295 18.37 -45.19 3.31
CA TYR A 295 17.49 -44.52 4.28
C TYR A 295 16.02 -44.57 3.81
N SER A 296 15.12 -45.07 4.66
CA SER A 296 13.71 -45.30 4.31
C SER A 296 12.81 -45.22 5.56
N GLU A 297 11.50 -45.11 5.35
CA GLU A 297 10.51 -45.12 6.44
C GLU A 297 10.60 -46.37 7.32
N ALA A 298 10.90 -47.53 6.73
CA ALA A 298 10.97 -48.80 7.44
C ALA A 298 12.20 -48.96 8.34
N ASN A 299 13.26 -48.17 8.14
CA ASN A 299 14.52 -48.32 8.85
C ASN A 299 15.09 -47.03 9.46
N GLN A 300 14.39 -45.89 9.36
CA GLN A 300 14.82 -44.60 9.88
C GLN A 300 15.25 -44.62 11.36
N ASP A 301 14.56 -45.40 12.20
CA ASP A 301 14.88 -45.48 13.64
C ASP A 301 16.28 -46.06 13.90
N ARG A 302 16.76 -46.93 13.00
CA ARG A 302 18.10 -47.52 13.08
C ARG A 302 19.21 -46.51 12.77
N PHE A 303 18.89 -45.40 12.09
CA PHE A 303 19.84 -44.33 11.80
C PHE A 303 19.97 -43.33 12.96
N THR A 304 19.00 -43.27 13.88
CA THR A 304 18.98 -42.32 15.01
C THR A 304 20.29 -42.24 15.81
N PRO A 305 20.97 -43.35 16.17
CA PRO A 305 22.24 -43.29 16.92
C PRO A 305 23.40 -42.65 16.16
N TYR A 306 23.29 -42.49 14.83
CA TYR A 306 24.36 -42.01 13.95
C TYR A 306 24.18 -40.55 13.52
N ARG A 307 23.15 -39.85 14.02
CA ARG A 307 22.93 -38.43 13.76
C ARG A 307 24.13 -37.60 14.25
N LYS A 308 24.63 -36.70 13.42
CA LYS A 308 25.81 -35.85 13.75
C LYS A 308 25.45 -34.39 13.96
N LEU A 309 24.67 -33.83 13.04
CA LEU A 309 24.27 -32.43 13.00
C LEU A 309 22.85 -32.37 12.44
N ASN A 310 22.02 -31.43 12.85
CA ASN A 310 20.73 -31.20 12.21
C ASN A 310 20.77 -29.95 11.33
N LEU A 311 19.88 -29.87 10.33
CA LEU A 311 19.87 -28.80 9.34
C LEU A 311 19.65 -27.44 9.99
N PHE A 312 18.70 -27.32 10.91
CA PHE A 312 18.45 -26.05 11.59
C PHE A 312 19.67 -25.59 12.41
N GLY A 313 20.30 -26.48 13.17
CA GLY A 313 21.49 -26.20 13.96
C GLY A 313 22.69 -25.79 13.10
N TYR A 314 22.84 -26.38 11.92
CA TYR A 314 23.84 -25.93 10.94
C TYR A 314 23.56 -24.49 10.47
N LEU A 315 22.32 -24.19 10.07
CA LEU A 315 21.93 -22.85 9.63
C LEU A 315 22.12 -21.82 10.74
N GLN A 316 21.69 -22.14 11.96
CA GLN A 316 21.84 -21.28 13.14
C GLN A 316 23.32 -21.00 13.44
N ALA A 317 24.18 -22.00 13.36
CA ALA A 317 25.62 -21.83 13.58
C ALA A 317 26.28 -20.95 12.50
N CYS A 318 25.81 -21.03 11.24
CA CYS A 318 26.26 -20.13 10.17
C CYS A 318 25.80 -18.68 10.42
N PHE A 319 24.55 -18.46 10.82
CA PHE A 319 24.03 -17.13 11.16
C PHE A 319 24.68 -16.52 12.41
N ALA A 320 25.12 -17.35 13.36
CA ALA A 320 25.87 -16.88 14.53
C ALA A 320 27.22 -16.23 14.18
N GLN A 321 27.74 -16.40 12.95
CA GLN A 321 28.94 -15.71 12.46
C GLN A 321 28.65 -14.26 12.00
N GLY A 322 27.40 -13.80 12.01
CA GLY A 322 27.02 -12.42 11.66
C GLY A 322 27.39 -12.06 10.22
N GLU A 323 28.09 -10.92 10.04
CA GLU A 323 28.54 -10.43 8.72
C GLU A 323 29.46 -11.43 8.00
N ASP A 324 30.11 -12.33 8.75
CA ASP A 324 31.01 -13.35 8.20
C ASP A 324 30.34 -14.69 7.89
N ASN A 325 29.01 -14.73 7.81
CA ASN A 325 28.22 -15.94 7.51
C ASN A 325 28.82 -16.74 6.32
N PRO A 326 29.42 -17.93 6.59
CA PRO A 326 30.15 -18.68 5.57
C PRO A 326 29.22 -19.24 4.50
N LEU A 327 27.98 -19.58 4.86
CA LEU A 327 26.98 -20.11 3.94
C LEU A 327 26.52 -19.03 2.96
N VAL A 328 26.26 -17.80 3.41
CA VAL A 328 25.89 -16.67 2.52
C VAL A 328 27.00 -16.39 1.52
N LYS A 329 28.26 -16.30 1.97
CA LYS A 329 29.42 -16.12 1.09
C LYS A 329 29.56 -17.24 0.06
N TRP A 330 29.30 -18.48 0.48
CA TRP A 330 29.32 -19.65 -0.40
C TRP A 330 28.19 -19.60 -1.45
N ILE A 331 26.97 -19.23 -1.06
CA ILE A 331 25.82 -19.09 -1.97
C ILE A 331 26.16 -18.07 -3.07
N ILE A 332 26.63 -16.87 -2.70
CA ILE A 332 27.01 -15.82 -3.65
C ILE A 332 28.05 -16.34 -4.65
N ARG A 333 29.06 -17.09 -4.18
CA ARG A 333 30.09 -17.68 -5.04
C ARG A 333 29.50 -18.69 -6.02
N GLN A 334 28.59 -19.57 -5.57
CA GLN A 334 27.97 -20.55 -6.46
C GLN A 334 27.06 -19.88 -7.50
N GLU A 335 26.36 -18.79 -7.14
CA GLU A 335 25.55 -18.01 -8.08
C GLU A 335 26.41 -17.40 -9.18
N GLN A 336 27.52 -16.75 -8.82
CA GLN A 336 28.47 -16.20 -9.81
C GLN A 336 29.00 -17.26 -10.77
N ARG A 337 29.23 -18.48 -10.27
CA ARG A 337 29.68 -19.61 -11.10
C ARG A 337 28.58 -20.14 -12.00
N ALA A 338 27.35 -20.23 -11.50
CA ALA A 338 26.18 -20.60 -12.29
C ALA A 338 25.97 -19.59 -13.43
N ASP A 339 26.05 -18.29 -13.13
CA ASP A 339 25.94 -17.22 -14.12
C ASP A 339 27.04 -17.31 -15.18
N ALA A 340 28.29 -17.52 -14.77
CA ALA A 340 29.42 -17.73 -15.69
C ALA A 340 29.24 -18.98 -16.59
N ALA A 341 28.55 -20.00 -16.10
CA ALA A 341 28.18 -21.20 -16.87
C ALA A 341 26.92 -21.02 -17.75
N GLY A 342 26.24 -19.87 -17.65
CA GLY A 342 24.99 -19.60 -18.37
C GLY A 342 23.75 -20.24 -17.73
N GLY A 343 23.77 -20.44 -16.41
CA GLY A 343 22.68 -20.95 -15.60
C GLY A 343 23.07 -22.16 -14.75
N LEU A 344 22.32 -22.39 -13.65
CA LEU A 344 22.58 -23.49 -12.71
C LEU A 344 22.51 -24.88 -13.39
N ASP A 345 21.66 -25.05 -14.39
CA ASP A 345 21.53 -26.31 -15.12
C ASP A 345 22.79 -26.67 -15.91
N ARG A 346 23.54 -25.67 -16.38
CA ARG A 346 24.79 -25.86 -17.14
C ARG A 346 26.02 -26.00 -16.25
N LEU A 347 25.89 -25.66 -14.97
CA LEU A 347 26.95 -25.90 -14.00
C LEU A 347 27.11 -27.41 -13.77
N SER A 348 28.34 -27.91 -13.94
CA SER A 348 28.66 -29.33 -13.84
C SER A 348 28.48 -29.87 -12.42
N GLN A 349 29.02 -29.17 -11.42
CA GLN A 349 28.89 -29.53 -10.01
C GLN A 349 29.02 -28.30 -9.11
N LEU A 350 28.34 -28.35 -7.98
CA LEU A 350 28.46 -27.38 -6.90
C LEU A 350 29.65 -27.74 -5.99
N GLU A 351 30.24 -26.73 -5.35
CA GLU A 351 31.24 -26.96 -4.30
C GLU A 351 30.61 -27.63 -3.06
N PRO A 352 31.41 -28.32 -2.23
CA PRO A 352 30.94 -28.73 -0.91
C PRO A 352 30.50 -27.52 -0.07
N LEU A 353 29.48 -27.72 0.77
CA LEU A 353 29.04 -26.76 1.76
C LEU A 353 30.19 -26.41 2.70
N PRO A 354 30.28 -25.16 3.18
CA PRO A 354 31.26 -24.78 4.18
C PRO A 354 30.94 -25.46 5.52
N ASP A 355 31.95 -25.63 6.37
CA ASP A 355 31.69 -25.84 7.78
C ASP A 355 31.07 -24.57 8.40
N SER A 356 30.27 -24.74 9.45
CA SER A 356 29.60 -23.66 10.19
C SER A 356 30.56 -22.60 10.74
N ALA A 357 31.82 -22.98 11.03
CA ALA A 357 32.86 -22.05 11.46
C ALA A 357 33.63 -21.40 10.30
N GLY A 358 33.29 -21.69 9.04
CA GLY A 358 33.95 -21.15 7.85
C GLY A 358 35.40 -21.62 7.62
N ARG A 359 35.89 -22.58 8.42
CA ARG A 359 37.30 -23.04 8.43
C ARG A 359 37.54 -24.33 7.62
N GLY A 360 36.63 -24.67 6.71
CA GLY A 360 36.71 -25.88 5.89
C GLY A 360 35.40 -26.19 5.21
N THR A 361 35.26 -27.44 4.76
CA THR A 361 34.05 -27.95 4.11
C THR A 361 33.36 -28.99 5.00
N LEU A 362 32.03 -28.98 4.98
CA LEU A 362 31.22 -30.05 5.54
C LEU A 362 31.50 -31.35 4.78
N SER A 363 31.63 -32.47 5.49
CA SER A 363 31.86 -33.81 4.91
C SER A 363 30.70 -34.79 5.16
N LEU A 364 29.61 -34.29 5.73
CA LEU A 364 28.44 -35.09 6.09
C LEU A 364 27.40 -35.10 4.96
N SER A 365 26.59 -36.15 4.91
CA SER A 365 25.46 -36.27 3.98
C SER A 365 24.15 -36.00 4.70
N LEU A 366 23.24 -35.27 4.07
CA LEU A 366 21.87 -35.08 4.55
C LEU A 366 21.00 -36.19 3.95
N LEU A 367 20.26 -36.92 4.79
CA LEU A 367 19.34 -37.97 4.35
C LEU A 367 17.89 -37.53 4.61
N LEU A 368 17.01 -37.73 3.62
CA LEU A 368 15.60 -37.34 3.65
C LEU A 368 14.68 -38.46 3.16
N LEU A 369 13.44 -38.45 3.63
CA LEU A 369 12.33 -39.25 3.12
C LEU A 369 11.47 -38.45 2.13
N ALA A 370 10.63 -39.16 1.38
CA ALA A 370 9.63 -38.53 0.51
C ALA A 370 8.63 -37.68 1.32
N ALA A 371 8.26 -38.16 2.51
CA ALA A 371 7.44 -37.43 3.47
C ALA A 371 8.11 -36.11 3.92
N ASP A 372 9.44 -36.11 4.11
CA ASP A 372 10.16 -34.90 4.51
C ASP A 372 10.11 -33.81 3.44
N ALA A 373 10.30 -34.20 2.18
CA ALA A 373 10.18 -33.26 1.07
C ALA A 373 8.75 -32.73 0.91
N GLN A 374 7.72 -33.56 1.13
CA GLN A 374 6.32 -33.13 1.13
C GLN A 374 6.02 -32.16 2.26
N GLU A 375 6.49 -32.43 3.46
CA GLU A 375 6.23 -31.55 4.61
C GLU A 375 6.95 -30.21 4.47
N LEU A 376 8.20 -30.21 3.98
CA LEU A 376 8.91 -28.97 3.63
C LEU A 376 8.10 -28.13 2.63
N ARG A 377 7.54 -28.73 1.56
CA ARG A 377 6.67 -28.02 0.60
C ARG A 377 5.46 -27.38 1.29
N THR A 378 4.78 -28.13 2.15
CA THR A 378 3.61 -27.64 2.90
C THR A 378 3.98 -26.44 3.78
N LEU A 379 5.07 -26.55 4.54
CA LEU A 379 5.52 -25.51 5.46
C LEU A 379 6.02 -24.26 4.73
N LEU A 380 6.71 -24.41 3.59
CA LEU A 380 7.13 -23.28 2.75
C LEU A 380 5.93 -22.52 2.18
N ASN A 381 4.93 -23.24 1.68
CA ASN A 381 3.68 -22.65 1.18
C ASN A 381 2.91 -21.91 2.29
N GLN A 382 2.84 -22.49 3.49
CA GLN A 382 2.22 -21.85 4.65
C GLN A 382 2.98 -20.58 5.04
N ARG A 383 4.31 -20.65 5.11
CA ARG A 383 5.17 -19.51 5.46
C ARG A 383 5.00 -18.34 4.49
N LEU A 384 4.90 -18.62 3.19
CA LEU A 384 4.59 -17.62 2.17
C LEU A 384 3.23 -16.97 2.43
N ARG A 385 2.17 -17.77 2.62
CA ARG A 385 0.81 -17.26 2.85
C ARG A 385 0.77 -16.34 4.07
N ASP A 386 1.38 -16.77 5.17
CA ASP A 386 1.43 -15.99 6.41
C ASP A 386 2.21 -14.68 6.21
N GLN A 387 3.31 -14.71 5.45
CA GLN A 387 4.07 -13.51 5.08
C GLN A 387 3.22 -12.53 4.24
N THR A 388 2.52 -13.04 3.22
CA THR A 388 1.66 -12.22 2.35
C THR A 388 0.51 -11.60 3.14
N LEU A 389 -0.13 -12.37 4.01
CA LEU A 389 -1.21 -11.87 4.86
C LEU A 389 -0.72 -10.82 5.87
N ALA A 390 0.46 -11.02 6.46
CA ALA A 390 1.06 -10.04 7.36
C ALA A 390 1.36 -8.73 6.63
N GLN A 391 2.01 -8.80 5.46
CA GLN A 391 2.28 -7.61 4.64
C GLN A 391 1.00 -6.91 4.21
N ALA A 392 -0.05 -7.64 3.84
CA ALA A 392 -1.34 -7.04 3.45
C ALA A 392 -1.98 -6.21 4.58
N LYS A 393 -1.74 -6.53 5.86
CA LYS A 393 -2.23 -5.74 7.00
C LYS A 393 -1.50 -4.41 7.15
N GLU A 394 -0.24 -4.35 6.78
CA GLU A 394 0.63 -3.18 6.95
C GLU A 394 0.50 -2.16 5.83
N ILE A 395 -0.20 -2.51 4.75
CA ILE A 395 -0.34 -1.64 3.60
C ILE A 395 -1.51 -0.67 3.83
N PRO A 396 -1.25 0.64 3.89
CA PRO A 396 -2.31 1.63 3.96
C PRO A 396 -3.01 1.73 2.60
N ILE A 397 -4.32 1.56 2.59
CA ILE A 397 -5.12 1.67 1.39
C ILE A 397 -5.69 3.08 1.30
N PRO A 398 -5.41 3.82 0.21
CA PRO A 398 -5.84 5.20 0.07
C PRO A 398 -7.37 5.29 0.10
N LYS A 399 -7.87 6.32 0.79
CA LYS A 399 -9.31 6.65 0.83
C LYS A 399 -9.84 6.93 -0.58
N PHE A 400 -9.04 7.57 -1.43
CA PHE A 400 -9.42 7.90 -2.79
C PHE A 400 -8.59 7.11 -3.81
N THR A 401 -9.24 6.18 -4.50
CA THR A 401 -8.66 5.34 -5.57
C THR A 401 -8.97 5.94 -6.97
N GLN A 402 -8.28 5.46 -8.01
CA GLN A 402 -8.28 6.02 -9.37
C GLN A 402 -8.86 5.07 -10.45
N GLY A 403 -9.67 4.09 -10.06
CA GLY A 403 -10.40 3.20 -10.96
C GLY A 403 -11.54 3.88 -11.73
N ALA A 404 -12.08 3.18 -12.72
CA ALA A 404 -13.16 3.69 -13.57
C ALA A 404 -14.41 4.05 -12.75
N ASP A 405 -14.76 3.24 -11.76
CA ASP A 405 -15.94 3.41 -10.90
C ASP A 405 -15.68 4.32 -9.68
N ASP A 406 -14.50 4.95 -9.59
CA ASP A 406 -14.14 5.80 -8.46
C ASP A 406 -14.64 7.24 -8.66
N LEU A 407 -15.93 7.42 -8.43
CA LEU A 407 -16.63 8.69 -8.45
C LEU A 407 -17.02 9.09 -7.02
N TYR A 408 -16.91 10.37 -6.71
CA TYR A 408 -17.20 10.91 -5.37
C TYR A 408 -18.15 12.09 -5.44
N GLN A 409 -18.93 12.28 -4.38
CA GLN A 409 -19.84 13.41 -4.22
C GLN A 409 -19.87 13.86 -2.76
N VAL A 410 -19.91 15.17 -2.54
CA VAL A 410 -20.11 15.76 -1.22
C VAL A 410 -21.58 15.92 -0.94
N VAL A 411 -22.01 15.48 0.25
CA VAL A 411 -23.39 15.62 0.74
C VAL A 411 -23.39 16.47 2.02
N PRO A 412 -23.76 17.76 1.92
CA PRO A 412 -23.86 18.65 3.08
C PRO A 412 -25.05 18.30 3.99
N PHE A 413 -24.94 18.64 5.27
CA PHE A 413 -26.03 18.65 6.23
C PHE A 413 -25.87 19.80 7.23
N VAL A 414 -26.98 20.17 7.87
CA VAL A 414 -27.02 21.17 8.94
C VAL A 414 -27.83 20.62 10.11
N ARG A 415 -27.36 20.89 11.32
CA ARG A 415 -28.09 20.70 12.56
C ARG A 415 -28.54 22.06 13.09
N SER A 416 -29.82 22.19 13.37
CA SER A 416 -30.41 23.45 13.86
C SER A 416 -31.44 23.19 14.96
N LEU A 417 -31.64 24.20 15.80
CA LEU A 417 -32.68 24.18 16.81
C LEU A 417 -34.05 24.42 16.17
N ASN A 418 -35.01 23.57 16.51
CA ASN A 418 -36.42 23.82 16.22
C ASN A 418 -37.01 24.85 17.20
N ASP A 419 -38.29 25.19 17.03
CA ASP A 419 -38.97 26.17 17.88
C ASP A 419 -39.17 25.69 19.35
N GLN A 420 -38.92 24.40 19.63
CA GLN A 420 -38.91 23.82 20.98
C GLN A 420 -37.49 23.74 21.58
N GLY A 421 -36.47 24.26 20.89
CA GLY A 421 -35.08 24.20 21.33
C GLY A 421 -34.43 22.82 21.20
N SER A 422 -35.05 21.87 20.49
CA SER A 422 -34.46 20.56 20.19
C SER A 422 -33.66 20.60 18.89
N GLU A 423 -32.51 19.95 18.87
CA GLU A 423 -31.65 19.80 17.68
C GLU A 423 -32.25 18.83 16.66
N GLN A 424 -32.30 19.27 15.41
CA GLN A 424 -32.76 18.51 14.25
C GLN A 424 -31.72 18.55 13.15
N ILE A 425 -31.59 17.47 12.39
CA ILE A 425 -30.69 17.37 11.25
C ILE A 425 -31.46 17.50 9.94
N GLN A 426 -30.94 18.31 9.04
CA GLN A 426 -31.42 18.44 7.67
C GLN A 426 -30.27 18.15 6.70
N TRP A 427 -30.50 17.20 5.82
CA TRP A 427 -29.58 16.87 4.73
C TRP A 427 -29.86 17.69 3.47
N ALA A 428 -28.82 17.90 2.66
CA ALA A 428 -28.96 18.49 1.35
C ALA A 428 -29.77 17.59 0.40
N ALA A 429 -30.76 18.17 -0.26
CA ALA A 429 -31.42 17.55 -1.40
C ALA A 429 -30.44 17.36 -2.56
N ALA A 430 -30.78 16.51 -3.54
CA ALA A 430 -29.90 16.22 -4.68
C ALA A 430 -29.35 17.48 -5.38
N ALA A 431 -30.20 18.49 -5.59
CA ALA A 431 -29.83 19.76 -6.22
C ALA A 431 -28.85 20.64 -5.40
N ALA A 432 -28.60 20.29 -4.13
CA ALA A 432 -27.69 21.00 -3.23
C ALA A 432 -26.49 20.14 -2.79
N ARG A 433 -26.29 18.97 -3.43
CA ARG A 433 -25.06 18.18 -3.33
C ARG A 433 -24.01 18.72 -4.28
N SER A 434 -22.74 18.32 -4.15
CA SER A 434 -21.73 18.76 -5.11
C SER A 434 -21.95 18.12 -6.47
N ILE A 435 -21.28 18.68 -7.48
CA ILE A 435 -20.96 17.92 -8.70
C ILE A 435 -20.27 16.60 -8.34
N VAL A 436 -20.42 15.60 -9.21
CA VAL A 436 -19.66 14.36 -9.10
C VAL A 436 -18.24 14.61 -9.60
N PHE A 437 -17.26 14.12 -8.86
CA PHE A 437 -15.85 14.35 -9.16
C PHE A 437 -14.98 13.11 -8.95
N ARG A 438 -13.75 13.17 -9.47
CA ARG A 438 -12.68 12.20 -9.26
C ARG A 438 -11.56 12.84 -8.45
N VAL A 439 -10.62 12.04 -7.95
CA VAL A 439 -9.49 12.54 -7.15
C VAL A 439 -8.17 12.08 -7.78
N ALA A 440 -7.25 13.01 -7.98
CA ALA A 440 -5.94 12.76 -8.58
C ALA A 440 -5.09 11.81 -7.72
N ALA A 441 -4.24 11.01 -8.37
CA ALA A 441 -3.18 10.28 -7.68
C ALA A 441 -2.07 11.23 -7.18
N PRO A 442 -1.30 10.86 -6.14
CA PRO A 442 -0.18 11.67 -5.67
C PRO A 442 0.83 12.10 -6.76
N PHE A 443 1.14 11.20 -7.70
CA PHE A 443 2.09 11.43 -8.81
C PHE A 443 1.39 11.55 -10.17
N ASP A 444 0.14 12.02 -10.18
CA ASP A 444 -0.59 12.28 -11.41
C ASP A 444 0.14 13.35 -12.25
N PRO A 445 0.53 13.07 -13.50
CA PRO A 445 1.33 13.99 -14.33
C PRO A 445 0.58 15.29 -14.66
N GLU A 446 -0.75 15.23 -14.79
CA GLU A 446 -1.58 16.40 -15.11
C GLU A 446 -1.88 17.25 -13.86
N ALA A 447 -1.67 16.69 -12.67
CA ALA A 447 -1.83 17.39 -11.40
C ALA A 447 -0.51 17.86 -10.77
N SER A 448 0.60 17.21 -11.10
CA SER A 448 1.90 17.44 -10.48
C SER A 448 2.43 18.83 -10.80
N ARG A 449 2.94 19.51 -9.76
CA ARG A 449 3.62 20.80 -9.87
C ARG A 449 5.07 20.67 -9.41
N PRO A 450 6.02 21.44 -9.98
CA PRO A 450 7.40 21.47 -9.49
C PRO A 450 7.43 21.80 -7.99
N ALA A 451 7.88 20.83 -7.19
CA ALA A 451 8.06 20.97 -5.75
C ALA A 451 9.54 21.01 -5.42
N LEU A 452 9.94 21.97 -4.59
CA LEU A 452 11.28 21.98 -4.02
C LEU A 452 11.34 20.90 -2.93
N ILE A 453 11.97 19.76 -3.23
CA ILE A 453 12.26 18.72 -2.26
C ILE A 453 13.55 19.12 -1.55
N GLN A 454 13.49 19.41 -0.25
CA GLN A 454 14.71 19.60 0.54
C GLN A 454 15.38 18.24 0.74
N MET A 455 16.62 18.12 0.27
CA MET A 455 17.40 16.91 0.46
C MET A 455 17.81 16.77 1.93
N PRO A 456 17.58 15.59 2.56
CA PRO A 456 18.00 15.35 3.92
C PRO A 456 19.53 15.35 4.02
N SER A 457 20.06 15.73 5.19
CA SER A 457 21.49 15.63 5.44
C SER A 457 21.94 14.16 5.56
N LEU A 458 23.24 13.89 5.43
CA LEU A 458 23.80 12.54 5.65
C LEU A 458 23.50 12.00 7.07
N ALA A 459 23.40 12.88 8.06
CA ALA A 459 23.04 12.51 9.43
C ALA A 459 21.57 12.07 9.53
N ASP A 460 20.67 12.75 8.78
CA ASP A 460 19.25 12.41 8.74
C ASP A 460 19.00 11.13 7.94
N LEU A 461 19.77 10.90 6.87
CA LEU A 461 19.76 9.64 6.12
C LEU A 461 20.19 8.47 7.02
N LYS A 462 21.27 8.61 7.78
CA LYS A 462 21.73 7.57 8.72
C LYS A 462 20.67 7.24 9.78
N ARG A 463 19.89 8.24 10.22
CA ARG A 463 18.77 8.06 11.15
C ARG A 463 17.53 7.45 10.48
N GLY A 464 17.29 7.78 9.21
CA GLY A 464 16.12 7.36 8.43
C GLY A 464 16.21 5.96 7.82
N LEU A 465 17.41 5.38 7.70
CA LEU A 465 17.64 4.02 7.15
C LEU A 465 16.80 2.92 7.81
N ALA A 466 16.42 3.09 9.08
CA ALA A 466 15.59 2.15 9.82
C ALA A 466 14.07 2.20 9.46
N LYS A 467 13.64 3.20 8.68
CA LYS A 467 12.24 3.43 8.30
C LYS A 467 12.12 3.42 6.77
N GLY A 468 12.08 2.22 6.19
CA GLY A 468 11.92 2.03 4.74
C GLY A 468 10.55 2.51 4.23
N ALA A 469 10.44 2.75 2.92
CA ALA A 469 9.16 3.04 2.27
C ALA A 469 8.84 1.93 1.26
N SER A 470 7.64 1.38 1.31
CA SER A 470 7.18 0.34 0.39
C SER A 470 6.37 0.96 -0.73
N MET A 471 6.63 0.56 -1.97
CA MET A 471 5.90 1.00 -3.15
C MET A 471 5.11 -0.18 -3.72
N ILE A 472 3.84 0.05 -4.02
CA ILE A 472 3.03 -0.90 -4.77
C ILE A 472 3.34 -0.65 -6.24
N THR A 473 3.88 -1.65 -6.94
CA THR A 473 4.22 -1.55 -8.35
C THR A 473 3.07 -2.13 -9.19
N PRO A 474 2.44 -1.33 -10.07
CA PRO A 474 1.43 -1.83 -10.98
C PRO A 474 1.97 -2.96 -11.90
N PRO A 475 1.12 -3.91 -12.36
CA PRO A 475 1.57 -5.08 -13.12
C PRO A 475 2.32 -4.75 -14.41
N ASP A 476 1.92 -3.71 -15.12
CA ASP A 476 2.57 -3.21 -16.34
C ASP A 476 4.01 -2.72 -16.08
N THR A 477 4.19 -1.96 -15.00
CA THR A 477 5.48 -1.42 -14.56
C THR A 477 6.39 -2.56 -14.11
N PHE A 478 5.84 -3.54 -13.38
CA PHE A 478 6.60 -4.70 -12.95
C PHE A 478 7.00 -5.60 -14.13
N ASN A 479 6.09 -5.85 -15.06
CA ASN A 479 6.37 -6.63 -16.26
C ASN A 479 7.45 -5.97 -17.12
N LEU A 480 7.42 -4.63 -17.24
CA LEU A 480 8.49 -3.86 -17.87
C LEU A 480 9.82 -4.06 -17.13
N MET A 481 9.85 -3.88 -15.81
CA MET A 481 11.05 -4.09 -14.99
C MET A 481 11.63 -5.51 -15.13
N ASN A 482 10.78 -6.53 -15.21
CA ASN A 482 11.19 -7.92 -15.37
C ASN A 482 11.67 -8.23 -16.80
N SER A 483 11.10 -7.55 -17.81
CA SER A 483 11.52 -7.67 -19.21
C SER A 483 12.87 -6.99 -19.49
N LEU A 484 13.20 -5.96 -18.70
CA LEU A 484 14.48 -5.26 -18.71
C LEU A 484 15.55 -6.12 -18.03
N LYS A 485 16.06 -7.13 -18.74
CA LYS A 485 17.34 -7.75 -18.39
C LYS A 485 18.40 -6.64 -18.38
N LEU A 486 18.91 -6.28 -17.20
CA LEU A 486 19.85 -5.19 -16.88
C LEU A 486 21.23 -5.24 -17.62
N ASN A 487 21.34 -5.98 -18.73
CA ASN A 487 22.56 -6.16 -19.52
C ASN A 487 22.62 -5.26 -20.75
N LYS A 488 21.59 -4.47 -21.05
CA LYS A 488 21.61 -3.46 -22.13
C LYS A 488 20.97 -2.18 -21.62
N GLY A 489 21.73 -1.08 -21.65
CA GLY A 489 21.30 0.22 -21.16
C GLY A 489 19.96 0.66 -21.79
N ALA A 490 19.13 1.32 -20.99
CA ALA A 490 17.83 1.83 -21.39
C ALA A 490 18.00 2.98 -22.39
N GLY A 491 17.74 2.71 -23.67
CA GLY A 491 17.54 3.73 -24.70
C GLY A 491 16.06 4.13 -24.81
N PRO A 492 15.74 5.26 -25.45
CA PRO A 492 14.38 5.78 -25.61
C PRO A 492 13.42 4.85 -26.38
N ASP A 493 13.92 3.83 -27.07
CA ASP A 493 13.12 2.79 -27.76
C ASP A 493 12.72 1.60 -26.85
N ALA A 494 12.95 1.68 -25.53
CA ALA A 494 12.63 0.61 -24.58
C ALA A 494 11.16 0.63 -24.09
N LEU A 495 10.33 1.54 -24.58
CA LEU A 495 8.90 1.58 -24.33
C LEU A 495 8.19 0.85 -25.47
N PRO A 496 7.49 -0.27 -25.22
CA PRO A 496 6.70 -0.92 -26.27
C PRO A 496 5.50 -0.03 -26.66
N ASP A 497 5.32 0.20 -27.96
CA ASP A 497 4.16 0.93 -28.55
C ASP A 497 2.81 0.19 -28.42
N SER A 498 2.77 -0.92 -27.67
CA SER A 498 1.58 -1.76 -27.51
C SER A 498 1.40 -2.19 -26.07
N GLU A 499 0.15 -2.18 -25.61
CA GLU A 499 -0.22 -2.68 -24.29
C GLU A 499 0.36 -4.09 -24.08
N PRO A 500 1.10 -4.33 -22.98
CA PRO A 500 1.60 -5.66 -22.70
C PRO A 500 0.40 -6.60 -22.54
N GLY A 501 0.43 -7.73 -23.27
CA GLY A 501 -0.61 -8.76 -23.25
C GLY A 501 -0.91 -9.28 -21.84
N PRO A 502 -1.96 -10.12 -21.68
CA PRO A 502 -2.54 -10.47 -20.37
C PRO A 502 -1.52 -11.20 -19.50
N GLY A 503 -0.78 -10.44 -18.70
CA GLY A 503 0.04 -10.95 -17.60
C GLY A 503 -0.85 -11.31 -16.42
N LEU A 504 -0.39 -12.24 -15.59
CA LEU A 504 -1.02 -12.59 -14.32
C LEU A 504 -1.35 -11.31 -13.54
N GLY A 505 -2.57 -11.21 -13.00
CA GLY A 505 -3.10 -10.00 -12.34
C GLY A 505 -2.47 -9.70 -10.98
N ILE A 506 -1.30 -10.27 -10.71
CA ILE A 506 -0.60 -10.19 -9.44
C ILE A 506 0.04 -8.80 -9.32
N GLN A 507 -0.35 -8.05 -8.29
CA GLN A 507 0.35 -6.84 -7.87
C GLN A 507 1.60 -7.22 -7.08
N TRP A 508 2.73 -6.58 -7.39
CA TRP A 508 4.00 -6.86 -6.74
C TRP A 508 4.35 -5.75 -5.76
N ILE A 509 4.71 -6.16 -4.54
CA ILE A 509 5.23 -5.26 -3.52
C ILE A 509 6.75 -5.35 -3.57
N CYS A 510 7.37 -4.26 -4.01
CA CYS A 510 8.80 -4.09 -3.99
C CYS A 510 9.16 -3.26 -2.76
N SER A 511 9.56 -3.91 -1.66
CA SER A 511 10.12 -3.20 -0.51
C SER A 511 11.60 -3.01 -0.72
N PHE A 512 11.98 -1.81 -1.15
CA PHE A 512 13.38 -1.42 -1.24
C PHE A 512 13.63 -0.28 -0.27
N SER A 513 14.77 -0.29 0.41
CA SER A 513 15.22 0.88 1.16
C SER A 513 15.47 2.01 0.17
N LEU A 514 14.54 2.98 0.10
CA LEU A 514 14.68 4.20 -0.72
C LEU A 514 16.07 4.84 -0.55
N PRO A 515 16.65 4.94 0.67
CA PRO A 515 18.03 5.39 0.85
C PRO A 515 19.10 4.55 0.13
N VAL A 516 18.96 3.21 0.09
CA VAL A 516 19.93 2.32 -0.57
C VAL A 516 19.81 2.45 -2.09
N ILE A 517 18.59 2.44 -2.64
CA ILE A 517 18.39 2.69 -4.08
C ILE A 517 18.92 4.07 -4.45
N THR A 518 18.56 5.12 -3.71
CA THR A 518 18.99 6.48 -4.05
C THR A 518 20.50 6.64 -3.95
N LEU A 519 21.17 5.98 -2.99
CA LEU A 519 22.62 5.94 -2.91
C LEU A 519 23.25 5.19 -4.09
N VAL A 520 22.76 3.99 -4.41
CA VAL A 520 23.26 3.19 -5.55
C VAL A 520 23.02 3.93 -6.87
N ALA A 521 21.84 4.51 -7.06
CA ALA A 521 21.49 5.30 -8.24
C ALA A 521 22.34 6.57 -8.34
N MET A 522 22.61 7.29 -7.24
CA MET A 522 23.47 8.47 -7.24
C MET A 522 24.92 8.10 -7.59
N ILE A 523 25.43 6.99 -7.06
CA ILE A 523 26.78 6.48 -7.36
C ILE A 523 26.86 6.04 -8.82
N LEU A 524 25.91 5.24 -9.31
CA LEU A 524 25.88 4.81 -10.71
C LEU A 524 25.70 5.98 -11.67
N LEU A 525 24.85 6.96 -11.35
CA LEU A 525 24.67 8.17 -12.13
C LEU A 525 25.96 8.99 -12.19
N MET A 526 26.67 9.16 -11.07
CA MET A 526 27.96 9.86 -11.05
C MET A 526 29.04 9.12 -11.84
N ILE A 527 29.08 7.78 -11.75
CA ILE A 527 29.99 6.95 -12.55
C ILE A 527 29.66 7.09 -14.04
N MET A 528 28.37 7.00 -14.42
CA MET A 528 27.92 7.10 -15.80
C MET A 528 28.21 8.49 -16.39
N ILE A 529 27.93 9.57 -15.64
CA ILE A 529 28.25 10.95 -16.05
C ILE A 529 29.76 11.12 -16.22
N SER A 530 30.56 10.55 -15.31
CA SER A 530 32.02 10.60 -15.43
C SER A 530 32.54 9.85 -16.66
N LEU A 531 31.98 8.68 -16.96
CA LEU A 531 32.35 7.87 -18.12
C LEU A 531 31.92 8.52 -19.44
N LEU A 532 30.69 9.05 -19.51
CA LEU A 532 30.17 9.74 -20.69
C LEU A 532 30.92 11.06 -20.91
N ASN A 533 31.31 11.79 -19.86
CA ASN A 533 32.06 13.04 -20.01
C ASN A 533 33.43 12.87 -20.69
N ILE A 534 34.03 11.68 -20.64
CA ILE A 534 35.29 11.36 -21.35
C ILE A 534 35.08 11.39 -22.88
N VAL A 535 33.91 10.97 -23.36
CA VAL A 535 33.61 10.86 -24.80
C VAL A 535 32.94 12.14 -25.33
N PHE A 536 32.20 12.83 -24.47
CA PHE A 536 31.16 13.73 -24.91
C PHE A 536 31.36 15.18 -24.41
N PHE A 537 32.01 15.45 -23.28
CA PHE A 537 32.22 16.82 -22.74
C PHE A 537 30.92 17.63 -22.45
N TRP A 538 29.83 16.97 -22.02
CA TRP A 538 28.50 17.61 -21.85
C TRP A 538 28.26 18.21 -20.46
N LEU A 539 29.25 18.19 -19.56
CA LEU A 539 29.14 18.68 -18.17
C LEU A 539 28.45 20.05 -17.99
N PRO A 540 28.63 21.06 -18.88
CA PRO A 540 27.97 22.35 -18.73
C PRO A 540 26.43 22.30 -18.82
N TRP A 541 25.87 21.30 -19.49
CA TRP A 541 24.42 21.17 -19.72
C TRP A 541 23.69 20.34 -18.65
N VAL A 542 24.41 19.50 -17.90
CA VAL A 542 23.86 18.65 -16.82
C VAL A 542 23.99 19.31 -15.45
N ARG A 543 25.01 20.16 -15.25
CA ARG A 543 25.35 20.75 -13.95
C ARG A 543 25.37 22.28 -13.99
N ILE A 544 24.19 22.88 -14.04
CA ILE A 544 24.03 24.32 -13.76
C ILE A 544 23.92 24.49 -12.24
N CYS A 545 25.05 24.48 -11.54
CA CYS A 545 25.12 24.89 -10.13
C CYS A 545 25.22 26.41 -10.06
N LEU A 546 24.08 27.11 -10.06
CA LEU A 546 24.05 28.53 -9.74
C LEU A 546 24.28 28.70 -8.23
N PRO A 547 25.28 29.47 -7.79
CA PRO A 547 25.43 29.78 -6.37
C PRO A 547 24.20 30.57 -5.91
N PHE A 548 23.37 29.94 -5.08
CA PHE A 548 22.19 30.57 -4.49
C PHE A 548 22.54 31.03 -3.07
N PRO A 549 22.32 32.31 -2.71
CA PRO A 549 22.59 32.78 -1.36
C PRO A 549 21.72 32.03 -0.35
N LYS A 550 22.27 31.78 0.85
CA LYS A 550 21.50 31.21 1.96
C LYS A 550 20.27 32.09 2.22
N LEU A 551 19.09 31.49 2.09
CA LEU A 551 17.83 32.09 2.54
C LEU A 551 17.92 32.24 4.07
N LYS A 552 17.55 33.42 4.58
CA LYS A 552 17.57 33.74 6.00
C LYS A 552 16.51 32.96 6.76
#